data_AF-A0A951U3H9-F1
#
_entry.id   AF-A0A951U3H9-F1
#
_cell.length_a   1.000
_cell.length_b   1.000
_cell.length_c   1.000
_cell.angle_alpha   90.00
_cell.angle_beta   90.00
_cell.angle_gamma   90.00
#
_symmetry.space_group_name_H-M   'P 1'
#
loop_
_entity.id
_entity.type
_entity.pdbx_description
1 polymer ?
#
loop_
_entity_poly.entity_id
_entity_poly.type
_entity_poly.pdbx_seq_one_letter_code
_entity_poly.pdbx_strand_id
1 'polypeptide(L)'
;MVSIVSSEEFLLGDAKKMLLKELSSLSGKRNLEEAFAAWLLGNSEIPFRLSDTVSEVAKYTGGQRRYYNIAILGFAAACDILKESELIDLSQGLSWVSRREPLLEDHLQVFCTDVVALLGIVLGAKIIGDETIISQVREWLNNFIEKSFQARLDGWQKCLLVSVCQLGGLSVQKSVPPENNLADVRIALYSKNALTYATPSEEDDKREALFLMKHNSETSISISRIILRLAAFNYISRLMPSTSLIKPSVEDVSKVLHRIPAAFRRWTWESKSRTGRGEAIKWHIENEYHVQNLLYFLLSPIFPDLKDEDYTPSVGQMHPRVDLAILSLSLIIEVKFMRASDKPQDMIEQIAADSSVYLVNGSVYRHIIAFIWDDSNKSHEHDTMRNGLRQLPGIIDAVIMSRPGNLTRQSS
;
A
#
# COMPACT_ATOMS: atom_id res chain seq x y z
N MET A 1 -8.43 -14.27 -25.07
CA MET A 1 -9.30 -13.47 -24.20
C MET A 1 -8.42 -12.99 -23.06
N VAL A 2 -8.14 -11.70 -23.04
CA VAL A 2 -7.00 -11.08 -22.34
C VAL A 2 -7.24 -11.03 -20.83
N SER A 3 -6.19 -11.41 -20.08
CA SER A 3 -6.02 -11.30 -18.63
C SER A 3 -6.67 -10.05 -18.01
N ILE A 4 -7.63 -10.27 -17.11
CA ILE A 4 -8.31 -9.20 -16.35
C ILE A 4 -7.64 -8.99 -14.98
N VAL A 5 -6.79 -9.93 -14.51
CA VAL A 5 -6.19 -9.85 -13.17
C VAL A 5 -4.77 -9.29 -13.18
N SER A 6 -3.99 -9.49 -14.26
CA SER A 6 -2.68 -8.84 -14.40
C SER A 6 -2.78 -7.37 -14.82
N SER A 7 -3.94 -6.92 -15.29
CA SER A 7 -4.18 -5.52 -15.62
C SER A 7 -4.51 -4.70 -14.37
N GLU A 8 -5.14 -5.26 -13.34
CA GLU A 8 -5.64 -4.48 -12.20
C GLU A 8 -4.53 -3.89 -11.30
N GLU A 9 -3.51 -4.66 -10.93
CA GLU A 9 -2.35 -4.15 -10.17
C GLU A 9 -1.45 -3.27 -11.05
N PHE A 10 -1.29 -3.63 -12.34
CA PHE A 10 -0.53 -2.86 -13.31
C PHE A 10 -1.15 -1.47 -13.53
N LEU A 11 -2.48 -1.38 -13.61
CA LEU A 11 -3.24 -0.13 -13.76
C LEU A 11 -3.14 0.77 -12.52
N LEU A 12 -3.21 0.22 -11.31
CA LEU A 12 -3.05 1.03 -10.08
C LEU A 12 -1.61 1.51 -9.87
N GLY A 13 -0.63 0.66 -10.16
CA GLY A 13 0.79 1.01 -10.11
C GLY A 13 1.13 2.13 -11.10
N ASP A 14 0.60 2.07 -12.31
CA ASP A 14 0.83 3.10 -13.33
C ASP A 14 0.09 4.40 -13.03
N ALA A 15 -1.16 4.34 -12.54
CA ALA A 15 -1.87 5.51 -12.03
C ALA A 15 -1.07 6.19 -10.91
N LYS A 16 -0.49 5.41 -9.98
CA LYS A 16 0.36 5.96 -8.92
C LYS A 16 1.59 6.66 -9.50
N LYS A 17 2.30 6.03 -10.44
CA LYS A 17 3.48 6.63 -11.09
C LYS A 17 3.14 7.94 -11.79
N MET A 18 1.99 8.03 -12.46
CA MET A 18 1.53 9.27 -13.10
C MET A 18 1.34 10.40 -12.09
N LEU A 19 0.62 10.14 -10.99
CA LEU A 19 0.41 11.13 -9.93
C LEU A 19 1.73 11.53 -9.24
N LEU A 20 2.66 10.59 -9.02
CA LEU A 20 3.99 10.89 -8.47
C LEU A 20 4.83 11.76 -9.42
N LYS A 21 4.70 11.55 -10.73
CA LYS A 21 5.35 12.39 -11.75
C LYS A 21 4.83 13.82 -11.68
N GLU A 22 3.51 14.02 -11.54
CA GLU A 22 2.93 15.35 -11.36
C GLU A 22 3.33 15.98 -10.03
N LEU A 23 3.37 15.21 -8.94
CA LEU A 23 3.86 15.67 -7.63
C LEU A 23 5.31 16.13 -7.69
N SER A 24 6.14 15.50 -8.52
CA SER A 24 7.55 15.90 -8.72
C SER A 24 7.70 17.31 -9.27
N SER A 25 6.67 17.86 -9.94
CA SER A 25 6.65 19.26 -10.38
C SER A 25 6.56 20.28 -9.23
N LEU A 26 6.30 19.83 -8.00
CA LEU A 26 6.37 20.70 -6.83
C LEU A 26 7.80 20.96 -6.37
N SER A 27 8.74 20.06 -6.64
CA SER A 27 10.07 20.10 -6.04
C SER A 27 10.77 21.44 -6.29
N GLY A 28 11.11 22.12 -5.19
CA GLY A 28 11.84 23.39 -5.22
C GLY A 28 10.96 24.62 -5.34
N LYS A 29 9.62 24.49 -5.39
CA LYS A 29 8.70 25.63 -5.40
C LYS A 29 8.60 26.32 -4.05
N ARG A 30 8.92 25.62 -2.94
CA ARG A 30 8.91 26.16 -1.58
C ARG A 30 7.57 26.82 -1.22
N ASN A 31 6.48 26.15 -1.56
CA ASN A 31 5.11 26.66 -1.46
C ASN A 31 4.26 25.86 -0.46
N LEU A 32 3.00 26.26 -0.33
CA LEU A 32 2.03 25.64 0.58
C LEU A 32 1.75 24.18 0.23
N GLU A 33 1.73 23.86 -1.07
CA GLU A 33 1.49 22.51 -1.57
C GLU A 33 2.59 21.52 -1.20
N GLU A 34 3.86 21.95 -1.14
CA GLU A 34 4.95 21.10 -0.61
C GLU A 34 4.70 20.73 0.86
N ALA A 35 4.30 21.70 1.68
CA ALA A 35 4.00 21.47 3.09
C ALA A 35 2.77 20.58 3.29
N PHE A 36 1.73 20.80 2.49
CA PHE A 36 0.54 19.97 2.49
C PHE A 36 0.83 18.52 2.06
N ALA A 37 1.67 18.35 1.03
CA ALA A 37 2.12 17.03 0.57
C ALA A 37 2.94 16.30 1.64
N ALA A 38 3.88 16.99 2.28
CA ALA A 38 4.68 16.43 3.36
C ALA A 38 3.82 15.95 4.53
N TRP A 39 2.83 16.75 4.95
CA TRP A 39 1.91 16.37 6.01
C TRP A 39 1.06 15.15 5.66
N LEU A 40 0.50 15.10 4.44
CA LEU A 40 -0.36 13.99 4.02
C LEU A 40 0.41 12.70 3.70
N LEU A 41 1.48 12.79 2.93
CA LEU A 41 2.21 11.64 2.40
C LEU A 41 3.34 11.16 3.33
N GLY A 42 3.89 12.07 4.13
CA GLY A 42 5.08 11.82 4.95
C GLY A 42 6.39 12.13 4.21
N ASN A 43 7.41 12.55 4.97
CA ASN A 43 8.68 13.04 4.42
C ASN A 43 9.47 12.01 3.60
N SER A 44 9.26 10.71 3.82
CA SER A 44 9.93 9.64 3.07
C SER A 44 9.31 9.36 1.70
N GLU A 45 8.09 9.87 1.45
CA GLU A 45 7.33 9.56 0.23
C GLU A 45 7.22 10.74 -0.74
N ILE A 46 7.79 11.90 -0.37
CA ILE A 46 7.81 13.11 -1.19
C ILE A 46 9.18 13.31 -1.88
N PRO A 47 9.23 13.91 -3.08
CA PRO A 47 10.47 14.11 -3.84
C PRO A 47 11.28 15.35 -3.43
N PHE A 48 10.95 15.98 -2.30
CA PHE A 48 11.58 17.20 -1.80
C PHE A 48 11.66 17.18 -0.27
N ARG A 49 12.48 18.06 0.30
CA ARG A 49 12.65 18.17 1.75
C ARG A 49 11.87 19.36 2.29
N LEU A 50 10.87 19.10 3.14
CA LEU A 50 10.09 20.17 3.76
C LEU A 50 10.95 21.15 4.58
N SER A 51 12.09 20.70 5.13
CA SER A 51 13.05 21.54 5.85
C SER A 51 13.53 22.76 5.03
N ASP A 52 13.64 22.60 3.71
CA ASP A 52 14.15 23.65 2.82
C ASP A 52 13.08 24.73 2.64
N THR A 53 11.82 24.32 2.54
CA THR A 53 10.63 25.18 2.52
C THR A 53 10.49 25.94 3.83
N VAL A 54 10.60 25.25 4.98
CA VAL A 54 10.57 25.84 6.33
C VAL A 54 11.64 26.91 6.49
N SER A 55 12.89 26.58 6.10
CA SER A 55 14.03 27.51 6.20
C SER A 55 13.86 28.76 5.33
N GLU A 56 13.16 28.63 4.20
CA GLU A 56 12.82 29.78 3.36
C GLU A 56 11.72 30.63 3.97
N VAL A 57 10.64 30.01 4.46
CA VAL A 57 9.50 30.78 5.01
C VAL A 57 9.81 31.46 6.34
N ALA A 58 10.71 30.88 7.15
CA ALA A 58 11.15 31.45 8.42
C ALA A 58 11.82 32.82 8.27
N LYS A 59 12.35 33.14 7.09
CA LYS A 59 12.96 34.46 6.80
C LYS A 59 11.92 35.58 6.75
N TYR A 60 10.67 35.27 6.41
CA TYR A 60 9.62 36.27 6.20
C TYR A 60 8.93 36.62 7.52
N THR A 61 9.48 37.62 8.21
CA THR A 61 8.95 38.19 9.45
C THR A 61 8.26 39.55 9.20
N GLY A 62 7.52 40.06 10.19
CA GLY A 62 6.90 41.38 10.14
C GLY A 62 6.01 41.59 8.91
N GLY A 63 6.18 42.70 8.20
CA GLY A 63 5.38 43.06 7.02
C GLY A 63 5.55 42.16 5.79
N GLN A 64 6.59 41.32 5.76
CA GLN A 64 6.79 40.34 4.68
C GLN A 64 6.05 39.01 4.93
N ARG A 65 5.58 38.80 6.17
CA ARG A 65 4.85 37.60 6.56
C ARG A 65 3.50 37.52 5.84
N ARG A 66 3.18 36.36 5.31
CA ARG A 66 1.88 36.05 4.68
C ARG A 66 1.20 34.89 5.41
N TYR A 67 -0.12 34.78 5.25
CA TYR A 67 -0.91 33.77 5.96
C TYR A 67 -0.48 32.33 5.60
N TYR A 68 -0.10 32.09 4.34
CA TYR A 68 0.37 30.78 3.92
C TYR A 68 1.75 30.41 4.50
N ASN A 69 2.59 31.39 4.90
CA ASN A 69 3.84 31.08 5.61
C ASN A 69 3.54 30.40 6.96
N ILE A 70 2.48 30.85 7.64
CA ILE A 70 2.04 30.30 8.92
C ILE A 70 1.41 28.92 8.71
N ALA A 71 0.63 28.75 7.63
CA ALA A 71 0.11 27.44 7.28
C ALA A 71 1.22 26.42 6.98
N ILE A 72 2.29 26.83 6.27
CA ILE A 72 3.47 25.99 6.03
C ILE A 72 4.14 25.59 7.34
N LEU A 73 4.36 26.53 8.25
CA LEU A 73 4.89 26.22 9.58
C LEU A 73 3.95 25.29 10.37
N GLY A 74 2.63 25.46 10.25
CA GLY A 74 1.65 24.59 10.90
C GLY A 74 1.68 23.14 10.38
N PHE A 75 1.80 22.95 9.06
CA PHE A 75 2.02 21.61 8.49
C PHE A 75 3.38 21.02 8.91
N ALA A 76 4.44 21.83 8.95
CA ALA A 76 5.75 21.40 9.40
C ALA A 76 5.76 21.01 10.89
N ALA A 77 5.02 21.73 11.74
CA ALA A 77 4.82 21.37 13.14
C ALA A 77 4.10 20.02 13.26
N ALA A 78 3.07 19.80 12.45
CA ALA A 78 2.36 18.52 12.40
C ALA A 78 3.20 17.36 11.84
N CYS A 79 4.32 17.66 11.17
CA CYS A 79 5.31 16.68 10.74
C CYS A 79 6.44 16.46 11.76
N ASP A 80 6.41 17.16 12.91
CA ASP A 80 7.44 17.11 13.95
C ASP A 80 8.86 17.43 13.44
N ILE A 81 8.97 18.44 12.57
CA ILE A 81 10.27 18.87 12.00
C ILE A 81 10.71 20.28 12.40
N LEU A 82 9.86 21.02 13.12
CA LEU A 82 10.19 22.38 13.54
C LEU A 82 11.15 22.38 14.72
N LYS A 83 12.11 23.30 14.68
CA LYS A 83 12.98 23.62 15.83
C LYS A 83 12.21 24.48 16.84
N GLU A 84 12.73 24.56 18.06
CA GLU A 84 12.15 25.38 19.13
C GLU A 84 11.97 26.86 18.73
N SER A 85 12.94 27.46 18.04
CA SER A 85 12.82 28.81 17.51
C SER A 85 11.69 28.96 16.49
N GLU A 86 11.50 27.95 15.64
CA GLU A 86 10.48 27.95 14.59
C GLU A 86 9.07 27.69 15.18
N LEU A 87 8.97 26.98 16.30
CA LEU A 87 7.73 26.85 17.08
C LEU A 87 7.32 28.18 17.72
N ILE A 88 8.29 28.96 18.21
CA ILE A 88 8.03 30.32 18.70
C ILE A 88 7.54 31.22 17.55
N ASP A 89 8.17 31.13 16.38
CA ASP A 89 7.74 31.88 15.19
C ASP A 89 6.34 31.49 14.73
N LEU A 90 6.00 30.19 14.77
CA LEU A 90 4.66 29.69 14.49
C LEU A 90 3.64 30.26 15.49
N SER A 91 3.92 30.19 16.79
CA SER A 91 3.06 30.74 17.86
C SER A 91 2.77 32.23 17.65
N GLN A 92 3.80 33.05 17.42
CA GLN A 92 3.64 34.46 17.09
C GLN A 92 2.90 34.69 15.78
N GLY A 93 3.13 33.83 14.78
CA GLY A 93 2.42 33.81 13.50
C GLY A 93 0.92 33.59 13.68
N LEU A 94 0.54 32.61 14.48
CA LEU A 94 -0.85 32.28 14.77
C LEU A 94 -1.58 33.46 15.43
N SER A 95 -0.98 34.06 16.47
CA SER A 95 -1.55 35.28 17.08
C SER A 95 -1.64 36.46 16.10
N TRP A 96 -0.71 36.56 15.14
CA TRP A 96 -0.77 37.59 14.11
C TRP A 96 -1.91 37.35 13.09
N VAL A 97 -2.05 36.12 12.58
CA VAL A 97 -3.08 35.83 11.56
C VAL A 97 -4.48 35.94 12.14
N SER A 98 -4.67 35.55 13.41
CA SER A 98 -5.93 35.67 14.13
C SER A 98 -6.41 37.11 14.37
N ARG A 99 -5.56 38.12 14.14
CA ARG A 99 -5.92 39.55 14.22
C ARG A 99 -6.27 40.15 12.86
N ARG A 100 -6.17 39.37 11.77
CA ARG A 100 -6.50 39.86 10.44
C ARG A 100 -8.01 39.97 10.27
N GLU A 101 -8.45 41.11 9.75
CA GLU A 101 -9.84 41.34 9.40
C GLU A 101 -10.28 40.41 8.25
N PRO A 102 -11.25 39.49 8.46
CA PRO A 102 -11.70 38.55 7.43
C PRO A 102 -12.52 39.19 6.31
N LEU A 103 -13.13 40.34 6.59
CA LEU A 103 -14.07 41.03 5.71
C LEU A 103 -13.57 42.44 5.39
N LEU A 104 -13.35 42.73 4.12
CA LEU A 104 -13.07 44.09 3.66
C LEU A 104 -14.28 44.55 2.85
N GLU A 105 -14.99 45.58 3.33
CA GLU A 105 -16.21 46.09 2.67
C GLU A 105 -17.22 44.97 2.36
N ASP A 106 -17.48 44.11 3.34
CA ASP A 106 -18.33 42.90 3.24
C ASP A 106 -17.85 41.78 2.31
N HIS A 107 -16.71 41.95 1.65
CA HIS A 107 -16.08 40.90 0.83
C HIS A 107 -15.11 40.05 1.65
N LEU A 108 -15.21 38.72 1.50
CA LEU A 108 -14.24 37.81 2.09
C LEU A 108 -12.85 38.04 1.51
N GLN A 109 -11.84 38.16 2.37
CA GLN A 109 -10.45 38.13 1.93
C GLN A 109 -10.08 36.73 1.40
N VAL A 110 -9.07 36.69 0.52
CA VAL A 110 -8.62 35.46 -0.16
C VAL A 110 -8.25 34.33 0.81
N PHE A 111 -7.65 34.65 1.95
CA PHE A 111 -7.27 33.63 2.93
C PHE A 111 -8.48 32.90 3.54
N CYS A 112 -9.67 33.52 3.52
CA CYS A 112 -10.89 32.92 4.05
C CYS A 112 -11.36 31.72 3.21
N THR A 113 -10.97 31.66 1.93
CA THR A 113 -11.34 30.58 1.01
C THR A 113 -10.16 29.66 0.65
N ASP A 114 -8.96 29.94 1.16
CA ASP A 114 -7.78 29.09 1.03
C ASP A 114 -7.81 27.96 2.07
N VAL A 115 -8.61 26.94 1.77
CA VAL A 115 -8.88 25.82 2.69
C VAL A 115 -7.64 25.02 3.08
N VAL A 116 -6.61 24.98 2.23
CA VAL A 116 -5.34 24.31 2.55
C VAL A 116 -4.57 25.13 3.57
N ALA A 117 -4.54 26.46 3.41
CA ALA A 117 -3.89 27.34 4.38
C ALA A 117 -4.60 27.31 5.74
N LEU A 118 -5.94 27.36 5.73
CA LEU A 118 -6.74 27.27 6.97
C LEU A 118 -6.49 25.95 7.72
N LEU A 119 -6.39 24.84 6.99
CA LEU A 119 -6.05 23.54 7.58
C LEU A 119 -4.67 23.55 8.23
N GLY A 120 -3.66 24.11 7.55
CA GLY A 120 -2.30 24.26 8.11
C GLY A 120 -2.29 25.12 9.38
N ILE A 121 -3.03 26.24 9.39
CA ILE A 121 -3.15 27.13 10.55
C ILE A 121 -3.78 26.41 11.76
N VAL A 122 -4.88 25.69 11.56
CA VAL A 122 -5.56 24.94 12.62
C VAL A 122 -4.69 23.82 13.17
N LEU A 123 -4.00 23.08 12.28
CA LEU A 123 -3.04 22.06 12.71
C LEU A 123 -1.90 22.67 13.53
N GLY A 124 -1.35 23.80 13.10
CA GLY A 124 -0.32 24.52 13.85
C GLY A 124 -0.79 24.91 15.25
N ALA A 125 -1.99 25.49 15.38
CA ALA A 125 -2.55 25.84 16.68
C ALA A 125 -2.75 24.62 17.59
N LYS A 126 -3.25 23.51 17.03
CA LYS A 126 -3.44 22.25 17.75
C LYS A 126 -2.11 21.66 18.25
N ILE A 127 -1.05 21.72 17.45
CA ILE A 127 0.27 21.20 17.83
C ILE A 127 0.96 22.09 18.88
N ILE A 128 0.83 23.41 18.77
CA ILE A 128 1.36 24.34 19.79
C ILE A 128 0.72 24.08 21.16
N GLY A 129 -0.57 23.74 21.20
CA GLY A 129 -1.23 23.30 22.44
C GLY A 129 -1.49 24.42 23.47
N ASP A 130 -1.18 25.68 23.14
CA ASP A 130 -1.49 26.84 23.99
C ASP A 130 -2.98 27.20 23.83
N GLU A 131 -3.76 27.01 24.90
CA GLU A 131 -5.20 27.28 24.95
C GLU A 131 -5.56 28.72 24.56
N THR A 132 -4.68 29.68 24.84
CA THR A 132 -4.89 31.09 24.46
C THR A 132 -4.87 31.24 22.94
N ILE A 133 -3.89 30.63 22.28
CA ILE A 133 -3.71 30.68 20.83
C ILE A 133 -4.80 29.87 20.13
N ILE A 134 -5.11 28.68 20.65
CA ILE A 134 -6.21 27.84 20.15
C ILE A 134 -7.53 28.61 20.19
N SER A 135 -7.81 29.31 21.30
CA SER A 135 -9.03 30.12 21.45
C SER A 135 -9.06 31.30 20.47
N GLN A 136 -7.93 32.01 20.32
CA GLN A 136 -7.81 33.10 19.34
C GLN A 136 -8.05 32.65 17.90
N VAL A 137 -7.46 31.52 17.49
CA VAL A 137 -7.65 30.95 16.15
C VAL A 137 -9.08 30.47 15.96
N ARG A 138 -9.68 29.84 16.97
CA ARG A 138 -11.08 29.39 16.95
C ARG A 138 -12.06 30.55 16.78
N GLU A 139 -11.93 31.60 17.58
CA GLU A 139 -12.77 32.79 17.50
C GLU A 139 -12.62 33.48 16.15
N TRP A 140 -11.38 33.65 15.69
CA TRP A 140 -11.09 34.22 14.37
C TRP A 140 -11.75 33.44 13.23
N LEU A 141 -11.67 32.10 13.24
CA LEU A 141 -12.33 31.26 12.23
C LEU A 141 -13.86 31.38 12.31
N ASN A 142 -14.44 31.36 13.52
CA ASN A 142 -15.89 31.47 13.69
C ASN A 142 -16.48 32.74 13.07
N ASN A 143 -15.70 33.82 12.97
CA ASN A 143 -16.16 35.09 12.38
C ASN A 143 -16.45 35.00 10.87
N PHE A 144 -15.87 34.03 10.14
CA PHE A 144 -15.99 33.96 8.68
C PHE A 144 -16.24 32.57 8.11
N ILE A 145 -16.17 31.50 8.91
CA ILE A 145 -16.30 30.12 8.42
C ILE A 145 -17.65 29.86 7.73
N GLU A 146 -18.75 30.43 8.25
CA GLU A 146 -20.07 30.29 7.62
C GLU A 146 -20.13 30.92 6.23
N LYS A 147 -19.61 32.15 6.09
CA LYS A 147 -19.51 32.83 4.79
C LYS A 147 -18.57 32.07 3.85
N SER A 148 -17.55 31.40 4.37
CA SER A 148 -16.63 30.56 3.58
C SER A 148 -17.31 29.33 3.00
N PHE A 149 -18.24 28.69 3.75
CA PHE A 149 -19.08 27.62 3.22
C PHE A 149 -20.04 28.10 2.12
N GLN A 150 -20.45 29.37 2.15
CA GLN A 150 -21.31 30.00 1.14
C GLN A 150 -20.52 30.47 -0.09
N ALA A 151 -19.19 30.60 0.00
CA ALA A 151 -18.35 30.91 -1.13
C ALA A 151 -18.37 29.80 -2.18
N ARG A 152 -17.97 30.13 -3.41
CA ARG A 152 -17.88 29.19 -4.53
C ARG A 152 -16.68 28.25 -4.34
N LEU A 153 -16.88 27.21 -3.53
CA LEU A 153 -15.92 26.15 -3.25
C LEU A 153 -16.36 24.83 -3.88
N ASP A 154 -15.40 24.09 -4.42
CA ASP A 154 -15.60 22.72 -4.89
C ASP A 154 -15.87 21.76 -3.72
N GLY A 155 -16.45 20.59 -4.01
CA GLY A 155 -16.76 19.58 -3.01
C GLY A 155 -15.54 19.17 -2.15
N TRP A 156 -14.37 19.03 -2.77
CA TRP A 156 -13.15 18.67 -2.04
C TRP A 156 -12.70 19.76 -1.07
N GLN A 157 -12.86 21.03 -1.45
CA GLN A 157 -12.52 22.16 -0.57
C GLN A 157 -13.47 22.20 0.63
N LYS A 158 -14.76 21.90 0.41
CA LYS A 158 -15.74 21.77 1.49
C LYS A 158 -15.37 20.62 2.45
N CYS A 159 -14.85 19.49 1.98
CA CYS A 159 -14.33 18.43 2.86
C CYS A 159 -13.17 18.92 3.76
N LEU A 160 -12.23 19.69 3.20
CA LEU A 160 -11.16 20.30 4.01
C LEU A 160 -11.72 21.31 5.00
N LEU A 161 -12.70 22.12 4.61
CA LEU A 161 -13.31 23.12 5.49
C LEU A 161 -14.06 22.45 6.66
N VAL A 162 -14.72 21.31 6.43
CA VAL A 162 -15.28 20.48 7.51
C VAL A 162 -14.17 19.97 8.44
N SER A 163 -13.02 19.56 7.89
CA SER A 163 -11.86 19.14 8.70
C SER A 163 -11.30 20.28 9.55
N VAL A 164 -11.25 21.50 8.99
CA VAL A 164 -10.89 22.74 9.71
C VAL A 164 -11.85 22.96 10.88
N CYS A 165 -13.17 22.80 10.68
CA CYS A 165 -14.16 22.90 11.76
C CYS A 165 -13.93 21.86 12.87
N GLN A 166 -13.75 20.59 12.50
CA GLN A 166 -13.58 19.49 13.44
C GLN A 166 -12.27 19.63 14.24
N LEU A 167 -11.16 19.92 13.57
CA LEU A 167 -9.86 20.10 14.22
C LEU A 167 -9.78 21.37 15.07
N GLY A 168 -10.45 22.46 14.64
CA GLY A 168 -10.46 23.73 15.37
C GLY A 168 -11.46 23.78 16.53
N GLY A 169 -12.34 22.79 16.64
CA GLY A 169 -13.44 22.79 17.61
C GLY A 169 -14.39 23.97 17.39
N LEU A 170 -14.73 24.25 16.13
CA LEU A 170 -15.60 25.36 15.77
C LEU A 170 -17.07 25.07 16.14
N SER A 171 -17.86 26.14 16.36
CA SER A 171 -19.29 26.02 16.68
C SER A 171 -20.11 25.51 15.48
N VAL A 172 -19.68 25.87 14.28
CA VAL A 172 -20.33 25.48 13.03
C VAL A 172 -19.95 24.04 12.67
N GLN A 173 -20.90 23.14 12.82
CA GLN A 173 -20.78 21.75 12.38
C GLN A 173 -21.54 21.55 11.07
N LYS A 174 -20.83 21.14 10.01
CA LYS A 174 -21.42 20.78 8.71
C LYS A 174 -21.17 19.31 8.43
N SER A 175 -22.11 18.67 7.73
CA SER A 175 -21.92 17.31 7.27
C SER A 175 -20.81 17.25 6.22
N VAL A 176 -20.03 16.17 6.25
CA VAL A 176 -19.06 15.88 5.21
C VAL A 176 -19.79 15.68 3.88
N PRO A 177 -19.37 16.33 2.78
CA PRO A 177 -19.92 16.06 1.45
C PRO A 177 -19.86 14.56 1.10
N PRO A 178 -20.98 13.89 0.80
CA PRO A 178 -21.06 12.42 0.66
C PRO A 178 -20.79 11.92 -0.76
N GLU A 179 -20.51 12.80 -1.73
CA GLU A 179 -20.42 12.42 -3.14
C GLU A 179 -19.26 11.44 -3.40
N ASN A 180 -19.50 10.45 -4.28
CA ASN A 180 -18.54 9.38 -4.58
C ASN A 180 -17.21 9.93 -5.13
N ASN A 181 -17.25 10.98 -5.95
CA ASN A 181 -16.05 11.61 -6.51
C ASN A 181 -15.14 12.31 -5.46
N LEU A 182 -15.54 12.33 -4.19
CA LEU A 182 -14.78 12.87 -3.06
C LEU A 182 -14.28 11.79 -2.09
N ALA A 183 -14.48 10.50 -2.39
CA ALA A 183 -14.06 9.40 -1.53
C ALA A 183 -12.55 9.41 -1.22
N ASP A 184 -11.72 9.74 -2.22
CA ASP A 184 -10.28 9.90 -2.06
C ASP A 184 -9.92 11.05 -1.10
N VAL A 185 -10.69 12.15 -1.07
CA VAL A 185 -10.50 13.25 -0.12
C VAL A 185 -10.81 12.81 1.31
N ARG A 186 -11.95 12.13 1.49
CA ARG A 186 -12.41 11.67 2.81
C ARG A 186 -11.42 10.67 3.41
N ILE A 187 -10.97 9.69 2.63
CA ILE A 187 -9.95 8.72 3.08
C ILE A 187 -8.64 9.41 3.43
N ALA A 188 -8.18 10.35 2.60
CA ALA A 188 -6.93 11.07 2.85
C ALA A 188 -6.96 11.82 4.20
N LEU A 189 -8.05 12.55 4.47
CA LEU A 189 -8.22 13.30 5.71
C LEU A 189 -8.43 12.37 6.92
N TYR A 190 -9.21 11.30 6.75
CA TYR A 190 -9.39 10.27 7.77
C TYR A 190 -8.07 9.62 8.17
N SER A 191 -7.20 9.32 7.20
CA SER A 191 -5.88 8.72 7.47
C SER A 191 -4.97 9.56 8.39
N LYS A 192 -5.30 10.85 8.57
CA LYS A 192 -4.60 11.80 9.46
C LYS A 192 -5.41 12.17 10.70
N ASN A 193 -6.52 11.48 10.97
CA ASN A 193 -7.48 11.85 12.02
C ASN A 193 -7.98 13.31 11.90
N ALA A 194 -8.01 13.84 10.68
CA ALA A 194 -8.48 15.20 10.38
C ALA A 194 -9.99 15.24 10.10
N LEU A 195 -10.60 14.07 9.89
CA LEU A 195 -12.01 13.91 9.56
C LEU A 195 -12.55 12.65 10.24
N THR A 196 -13.76 12.72 10.78
CA THR A 196 -14.50 11.55 11.29
C THR A 196 -15.56 11.10 10.29
N TYR A 197 -15.73 9.78 10.14
CA TYR A 197 -16.77 9.19 9.30
C TYR A 197 -18.17 9.28 9.92
N ALA A 198 -19.17 9.44 9.05
CA ALA A 198 -20.58 9.23 9.38
C ALA A 198 -21.25 8.42 8.26
N THR A 199 -21.35 8.99 7.06
CA THR A 199 -21.80 8.33 5.83
C THR A 199 -21.16 9.03 4.62
N PRO A 200 -20.73 8.31 3.55
CA PRO A 200 -20.62 6.84 3.38
C PRO A 200 -19.68 6.17 4.39
N SER A 201 -19.64 4.82 4.43
CA SER A 201 -18.74 4.10 5.34
C SER A 201 -17.28 4.17 4.86
N GLU A 202 -16.33 3.93 5.77
CA GLU A 202 -14.90 3.87 5.40
C GLU A 202 -14.64 2.83 4.30
N GLU A 203 -15.30 1.66 4.35
CA GLU A 203 -15.12 0.61 3.35
C GLU A 203 -15.68 0.99 1.98
N ASP A 204 -16.83 1.68 1.93
CA ASP A 204 -17.38 2.20 0.67
C ASP A 204 -16.44 3.22 0.04
N ASP A 205 -15.88 4.11 0.86
CA ASP A 205 -14.94 5.13 0.42
C ASP A 205 -13.60 4.54 -0.03
N LYS A 206 -13.09 3.49 0.64
CA LYS A 206 -11.89 2.77 0.18
C LYS A 206 -12.12 2.21 -1.23
N ARG A 207 -13.26 1.56 -1.46
CA ARG A 207 -13.63 1.00 -2.76
C ARG A 207 -13.73 2.09 -3.83
N GLU A 208 -14.42 3.18 -3.52
CA GLU A 208 -14.62 4.27 -4.46
C GLU A 208 -13.32 5.04 -4.74
N ALA A 209 -12.46 5.27 -3.74
CA ALA A 209 -11.16 5.90 -3.92
C ALA A 209 -10.26 5.10 -4.88
N LEU A 210 -10.27 3.76 -4.79
CA LEU A 210 -9.58 2.89 -5.75
C LEU A 210 -10.21 2.96 -7.15
N PHE A 211 -11.53 3.09 -7.26
CA PHE A 211 -12.21 3.29 -8.54
C PHE A 211 -11.79 4.62 -9.20
N LEU A 212 -11.78 5.72 -8.44
CA LEU A 212 -11.34 7.04 -8.92
C LEU A 212 -9.88 7.01 -9.37
N MET A 213 -9.02 6.29 -8.65
CA MET A 213 -7.60 6.11 -9.01
C MET A 213 -7.44 5.44 -10.38
N LYS A 214 -8.29 4.45 -10.70
CA LYS A 214 -8.24 3.71 -11.97
C LYS A 214 -8.78 4.51 -13.16
N HIS A 215 -9.86 5.26 -12.96
CA HIS A 215 -10.66 5.79 -14.07
C HIS A 215 -10.52 7.31 -14.30
N ASN A 216 -9.92 8.07 -13.38
CA ASN A 216 -9.78 9.52 -13.52
C ASN A 216 -8.31 9.96 -13.73
N SER A 217 -7.50 9.19 -14.45
CA SER A 217 -6.14 9.59 -14.85
C SER A 217 -6.12 10.64 -15.97
N GLU A 218 -7.25 10.87 -16.66
CA GLU A 218 -7.34 11.76 -17.83
C GLU A 218 -7.85 13.18 -17.51
N THR A 219 -8.40 13.40 -16.32
CA THR A 219 -8.93 14.71 -15.91
C THR A 219 -7.84 15.52 -15.23
N SER A 220 -7.49 16.69 -15.78
CA SER A 220 -6.58 17.65 -15.15
C SER A 220 -7.14 18.12 -13.80
N ILE A 221 -6.67 17.50 -12.71
CA ILE A 221 -7.01 17.87 -11.33
C ILE A 221 -5.93 18.78 -10.73
N SER A 222 -6.28 19.55 -9.71
CA SER A 222 -5.32 20.43 -9.03
C SER A 222 -4.25 19.63 -8.27
N ILE A 223 -3.08 20.24 -8.04
CA ILE A 223 -2.00 19.61 -7.27
C ILE A 223 -2.46 19.18 -5.87
N SER A 224 -3.27 20.00 -5.18
CA SER A 224 -3.85 19.63 -3.89
C SER A 224 -4.72 18.37 -3.98
N ARG A 225 -5.46 18.17 -5.09
CA ARG A 225 -6.23 16.95 -5.32
C ARG A 225 -5.35 15.74 -5.60
N ILE A 226 -4.24 15.92 -6.33
CA ILE A 226 -3.25 14.87 -6.56
C ILE A 226 -2.65 14.38 -5.23
N ILE A 227 -2.27 15.32 -4.34
CA ILE A 227 -1.74 15.02 -3.01
C ILE A 227 -2.75 14.19 -2.20
N LEU A 228 -4.01 14.64 -2.14
CA LEU A 228 -5.08 13.92 -1.42
C LEU A 228 -5.28 12.50 -1.99
N ARG A 229 -5.33 12.36 -3.32
CA ARG A 229 -5.52 11.06 -3.96
C ARG A 229 -4.37 10.09 -3.68
N LEU A 230 -3.12 10.57 -3.75
CA LEU A 230 -1.96 9.78 -3.37
C LEU A 230 -2.00 9.35 -1.90
N ALA A 231 -2.39 10.25 -1.00
CA ALA A 231 -2.49 9.96 0.43
C ALA A 231 -3.53 8.86 0.71
N ALA A 232 -4.69 8.94 0.06
CA ALA A 232 -5.70 7.89 0.16
C ALA A 232 -5.20 6.55 -0.37
N PHE A 233 -4.57 6.55 -1.54
CA PHE A 233 -3.99 5.33 -2.12
C PHE A 233 -2.96 4.68 -1.19
N ASN A 234 -2.04 5.48 -0.63
CA ASN A 234 -1.01 4.98 0.29
C ASN A 234 -1.61 4.43 1.59
N TYR A 235 -2.65 5.07 2.13
CA TYR A 235 -3.37 4.56 3.30
C TYR A 235 -4.01 3.20 3.00
N ILE A 236 -4.76 3.09 1.90
CA ILE A 236 -5.43 1.86 1.49
C ILE A 236 -4.41 0.74 1.25
N SER A 237 -3.34 1.04 0.52
CA SER A 237 -2.28 0.07 0.18
C SER A 237 -1.60 -0.51 1.41
N ARG A 238 -1.43 0.27 2.49
CA ARG A 238 -0.84 -0.21 3.75
C ARG A 238 -1.76 -1.17 4.51
N LEU A 239 -3.07 -1.07 4.31
CA LEU A 239 -4.06 -1.92 4.98
C LEU A 239 -4.36 -3.20 4.20
N MET A 240 -3.98 -3.28 2.92
CA MET A 240 -4.22 -4.47 2.13
C MET A 240 -3.27 -5.61 2.57
N PRO A 241 -3.79 -6.81 2.88
CA PRO A 241 -2.95 -7.98 3.09
C PRO A 241 -2.16 -8.28 1.82
N SER A 242 -0.97 -8.87 1.97
CA SER A 242 -0.08 -9.20 0.83
C SER A 242 -0.68 -10.15 -0.21
N THR A 243 -1.82 -10.75 0.11
CA THR A 243 -2.50 -11.81 -0.64
C THR A 243 -4.01 -11.65 -0.46
N SER A 244 -4.76 -11.57 -1.56
CA SER A 244 -6.23 -11.56 -1.52
C SER A 244 -6.76 -12.99 -1.43
N LEU A 245 -7.58 -13.30 -0.42
CA LEU A 245 -8.27 -14.59 -0.33
C LEU A 245 -9.59 -14.62 -1.13
N ILE A 246 -10.06 -13.46 -1.60
CA ILE A 246 -11.36 -13.35 -2.29
C ILE A 246 -11.20 -13.57 -3.80
N LYS A 247 -10.09 -13.08 -4.37
CA LYS A 247 -9.69 -13.30 -5.77
C LYS A 247 -8.18 -13.50 -5.82
N PRO A 248 -7.68 -14.67 -5.37
CA PRO A 248 -6.26 -14.94 -5.44
C PRO A 248 -5.81 -14.98 -6.91
N SER A 249 -4.66 -14.38 -7.20
CA SER A 249 -4.00 -14.44 -8.50
C SER A 249 -2.88 -15.49 -8.50
N VAL A 250 -2.26 -15.70 -9.66
CA VAL A 250 -1.08 -16.56 -9.75
C VAL A 250 0.12 -16.00 -8.95
N GLU A 251 0.28 -14.67 -8.92
CA GLU A 251 1.30 -14.00 -8.11
C GLU A 251 1.06 -14.22 -6.61
N ASP A 252 -0.21 -14.25 -6.19
CA ASP A 252 -0.57 -14.57 -4.81
C ASP A 252 -0.18 -15.99 -4.41
N VAL A 253 -0.33 -16.96 -5.32
CA VAL A 253 0.18 -18.34 -5.12
C VAL A 253 1.69 -18.33 -4.94
N SER A 254 2.43 -17.65 -5.83
CA SER A 254 3.89 -17.49 -5.69
C SER A 254 4.27 -16.90 -4.31
N LYS A 255 3.64 -15.80 -3.90
CA LYS A 255 3.88 -15.17 -2.59
C LYS A 255 3.64 -16.14 -1.44
N VAL A 256 2.56 -16.93 -1.48
CA VAL A 256 2.26 -17.94 -0.45
C VAL A 256 3.36 -19.01 -0.42
N LEU A 257 3.76 -19.54 -1.58
CA LEU A 257 4.80 -20.57 -1.68
C LEU A 257 6.16 -20.08 -1.15
N HIS A 258 6.58 -18.85 -1.47
CA HIS A 258 7.80 -18.23 -0.91
C HIS A 258 7.73 -17.99 0.61
N ARG A 259 6.53 -17.97 1.20
CA ARG A 259 6.33 -17.79 2.65
C ARG A 259 6.27 -19.10 3.43
N ILE A 260 6.24 -20.25 2.76
CA ILE A 260 6.26 -21.58 3.41
C ILE A 260 7.38 -21.74 4.45
N PRO A 261 8.62 -21.27 4.24
CA PRO A 261 9.66 -21.37 5.27
C PRO A 261 9.28 -20.79 6.63
N ALA A 262 8.41 -19.77 6.68
CA ALA A 262 7.94 -19.20 7.94
C ALA A 262 7.04 -20.18 8.72
N ALA A 263 6.25 -21.02 8.03
CA ALA A 263 5.39 -22.03 8.65
C ALA A 263 6.21 -23.12 9.37
N PHE A 264 7.43 -23.39 8.88
CA PHE A 264 8.31 -24.40 9.49
C PHE A 264 8.82 -24.05 10.89
N ARG A 265 8.64 -22.81 11.36
CA ARG A 265 8.87 -22.42 12.76
C ARG A 265 8.03 -23.22 13.75
N ARG A 266 6.86 -23.70 13.33
CA ARG A 266 5.93 -24.50 14.14
C ARG A 266 5.77 -25.94 13.62
N TRP A 267 6.64 -26.37 12.71
CA TRP A 267 6.62 -27.74 12.20
C TRP A 267 7.01 -28.73 13.29
N THR A 268 6.28 -29.84 13.38
CA THR A 268 6.49 -30.84 14.43
C THR A 268 7.76 -31.63 14.14
N TRP A 269 8.81 -31.36 14.94
CA TRP A 269 10.08 -32.10 14.90
C TRP A 269 10.68 -32.24 16.30
N GLU A 270 10.23 -33.26 17.02
CA GLU A 270 10.53 -33.45 18.43
C GLU A 270 11.70 -34.42 18.63
N SER A 271 12.66 -34.04 19.48
CA SER A 271 13.71 -34.94 19.95
C SER A 271 13.30 -35.75 21.18
N LYS A 272 12.30 -35.28 21.93
CA LYS A 272 11.71 -35.89 23.12
C LYS A 272 10.23 -35.53 23.17
N SER A 273 9.40 -36.39 23.75
CA SER A 273 7.97 -36.08 23.88
C SER A 273 7.74 -34.83 24.71
N ARG A 274 6.77 -34.01 24.28
CA ARG A 274 6.34 -32.80 24.98
C ARG A 274 5.32 -33.07 26.08
N THR A 275 4.86 -34.31 26.21
CA THR A 275 3.91 -34.74 27.26
C THR A 275 4.49 -35.92 28.03
N GLY A 276 4.18 -36.04 29.33
CA GLY A 276 4.80 -37.04 30.21
C GLY A 276 4.47 -38.51 29.87
N ARG A 277 3.54 -38.77 28.94
CA ARG A 277 3.15 -40.11 28.47
C ARG A 277 3.18 -40.26 26.95
N GLY A 278 3.63 -39.25 26.23
CA GLY A 278 3.62 -39.27 24.76
C GLY A 278 4.91 -39.81 24.16
N GLU A 279 4.87 -40.08 22.86
CA GLU A 279 6.05 -40.30 22.04
C GLU A 279 6.52 -38.95 21.46
N ALA A 280 7.78 -38.89 21.02
CA ALA A 280 8.30 -37.74 20.29
C ALA A 280 7.80 -37.82 18.84
N ILE A 281 7.10 -36.81 18.36
CA ILE A 281 6.57 -36.81 16.99
C ILE A 281 7.47 -36.01 16.06
N LYS A 282 7.66 -36.54 14.85
CA LYS A 282 8.31 -35.87 13.74
C LYS A 282 7.44 -35.96 12.50
N TRP A 283 7.24 -34.85 11.81
CA TRP A 283 6.58 -34.84 10.51
C TRP A 283 7.66 -34.83 9.42
N HIS A 284 7.79 -35.97 8.75
CA HIS A 284 8.87 -36.24 7.80
C HIS A 284 8.52 -35.77 6.38
N ILE A 285 9.44 -35.07 5.72
CA ILE A 285 9.36 -34.73 4.29
C ILE A 285 10.54 -35.43 3.60
N GLU A 286 10.24 -36.52 2.90
CA GLU A 286 11.28 -37.46 2.46
C GLU A 286 11.33 -37.65 0.96
N ASN A 287 10.29 -37.24 0.24
CA ASN A 287 10.14 -37.39 -1.20
C ASN A 287 9.20 -36.31 -1.75
N GLU A 288 9.03 -36.31 -3.06
CA GLU A 288 8.19 -35.37 -3.81
C GLU A 288 6.72 -35.42 -3.38
N TYR A 289 6.15 -36.60 -3.20
CA TYR A 289 4.76 -36.77 -2.73
C TYR A 289 4.50 -36.10 -1.38
N HIS A 290 5.46 -36.12 -0.44
CA HIS A 290 5.28 -35.42 0.84
C HIS A 290 5.22 -33.90 0.65
N VAL A 291 5.97 -33.37 -0.32
CA VAL A 291 5.94 -31.95 -0.68
C VAL A 291 4.62 -31.62 -1.37
N GLN A 292 4.17 -32.44 -2.32
CA GLN A 292 2.87 -32.29 -2.97
C GLN A 292 1.72 -32.27 -1.94
N ASN A 293 1.71 -33.19 -0.98
CA ASN A 293 0.72 -33.23 0.10
C ASN A 293 0.74 -31.97 0.98
N LEU A 294 1.94 -31.45 1.30
CA LEU A 294 2.09 -30.19 2.04
C LEU A 294 1.50 -29.02 1.26
N LEU A 295 1.82 -28.91 -0.03
CA LEU A 295 1.30 -27.83 -0.87
C LEU A 295 -0.22 -27.95 -1.04
N TYR A 296 -0.75 -29.16 -1.22
CA TYR A 296 -2.18 -29.41 -1.29
C TYR A 296 -2.91 -28.97 -0.01
N PHE A 297 -2.36 -29.32 1.16
CA PHE A 297 -2.91 -28.90 2.46
C PHE A 297 -2.93 -27.36 2.62
N LEU A 298 -1.90 -26.66 2.13
CA LEU A 298 -1.82 -25.21 2.21
C LEU A 298 -2.77 -24.49 1.25
N LEU A 299 -2.96 -25.04 0.05
CA LEU A 299 -3.66 -24.36 -1.04
C LEU A 299 -5.15 -24.73 -1.14
N SER A 300 -5.55 -25.96 -0.79
CA SER A 300 -6.94 -26.41 -0.89
C SER A 300 -7.98 -25.55 -0.13
N PRO A 301 -7.67 -24.90 1.02
CA PRO A 301 -8.62 -23.99 1.67
C PRO A 301 -8.88 -22.71 0.87
N ILE A 302 -7.96 -22.33 -0.01
CA ILE A 302 -8.01 -21.09 -0.81
C ILE A 302 -8.57 -21.37 -2.21
N PHE A 303 -8.30 -22.54 -2.76
CA PHE A 303 -8.63 -22.93 -4.13
C PHE A 303 -9.51 -24.18 -4.13
N PRO A 304 -10.85 -24.03 -4.13
CA PRO A 304 -11.78 -25.16 -4.18
C PRO A 304 -11.64 -26.04 -5.43
N ASP A 305 -11.04 -25.51 -6.48
CA ASP A 305 -10.77 -26.18 -7.76
C ASP A 305 -9.31 -26.65 -7.89
N LEU A 306 -8.56 -26.68 -6.79
CA LEU A 306 -7.26 -27.35 -6.73
C LEU A 306 -7.44 -28.84 -7.03
N LYS A 307 -6.67 -29.35 -7.97
CA LYS A 307 -6.58 -30.76 -8.30
C LYS A 307 -5.17 -31.28 -8.06
N ASP A 308 -5.08 -32.49 -7.55
CA ASP A 308 -3.89 -33.32 -7.56
C ASP A 308 -3.94 -34.31 -8.73
N GLU A 309 -2.79 -34.62 -9.31
CA GLU A 309 -2.63 -35.66 -10.33
C GLU A 309 -3.58 -35.53 -11.55
N ASP A 310 -3.84 -34.30 -12.02
CA ASP A 310 -4.75 -34.02 -13.16
C ASP A 310 -4.12 -34.39 -14.50
N TYR A 311 -4.91 -34.97 -15.41
CA TYR A 311 -4.43 -35.34 -16.74
C TYR A 311 -4.52 -34.17 -17.72
N THR A 312 -3.48 -33.99 -18.54
CA THR A 312 -3.44 -33.01 -19.63
C THR A 312 -3.74 -33.69 -20.98
N PRO A 313 -4.06 -32.92 -22.05
CA PRO A 313 -4.24 -33.48 -23.38
C PRO A 313 -3.04 -34.35 -23.79
N SER A 314 -3.32 -35.48 -24.43
CA SER A 314 -2.28 -36.45 -24.79
C SER A 314 -1.35 -35.89 -25.87
N VAL A 315 -0.06 -36.16 -25.73
CA VAL A 315 0.99 -35.72 -26.66
C VAL A 315 1.61 -36.96 -27.30
N GLY A 316 1.16 -37.31 -28.50
CA GLY A 316 1.53 -38.58 -29.12
C GLY A 316 1.01 -39.76 -28.30
N GLN A 317 1.92 -40.62 -27.80
CA GLN A 317 1.59 -41.72 -26.89
C GLN A 317 1.72 -41.35 -25.40
N MET A 318 2.06 -40.10 -25.08
CA MET A 318 2.18 -39.64 -23.71
C MET A 318 0.81 -39.21 -23.17
N HIS A 319 0.50 -39.64 -21.95
CA HIS A 319 -0.68 -39.21 -21.17
C HIS A 319 -0.19 -38.46 -19.93
N PRO A 320 0.19 -37.18 -20.08
CA PRO A 320 0.93 -36.48 -19.05
C PRO A 320 0.00 -36.12 -17.89
N ARG A 321 0.54 -36.27 -16.69
CA ARG A 321 -0.14 -35.99 -15.43
C ARG A 321 0.65 -34.94 -14.69
N VAL A 322 -0.02 -33.87 -14.27
CA VAL A 322 0.59 -32.77 -13.52
C VAL A 322 0.44 -33.01 -12.03
N ASP A 323 1.39 -32.54 -11.24
CA ASP A 323 1.39 -32.76 -9.79
C ASP A 323 0.21 -32.07 -9.10
N LEU A 324 0.11 -30.75 -9.27
CA LEU A 324 -0.94 -29.92 -8.72
C LEU A 324 -1.40 -28.90 -9.76
N ALA A 325 -2.71 -28.66 -9.85
CA ALA A 325 -3.29 -27.75 -10.81
C ALA A 325 -4.41 -26.90 -10.22
N ILE A 326 -4.44 -25.62 -10.55
CA ILE A 326 -5.50 -24.68 -10.18
C ILE A 326 -6.12 -24.16 -11.48
N LEU A 327 -7.29 -24.70 -11.83
CA LEU A 327 -7.96 -24.46 -13.11
C LEU A 327 -8.37 -23.01 -13.32
N SER A 328 -8.94 -22.38 -12.29
CA SER A 328 -9.37 -20.99 -12.26
C SER A 328 -8.23 -20.00 -12.53
N LEU A 329 -6.99 -20.44 -12.32
CA LEU A 329 -5.77 -19.67 -12.58
C LEU A 329 -5.01 -20.15 -13.81
N SER A 330 -5.49 -21.17 -14.53
CA SER A 330 -4.74 -21.85 -15.60
C SER A 330 -3.30 -22.20 -15.18
N LEU A 331 -3.13 -22.62 -13.92
CA LEU A 331 -1.85 -22.77 -13.26
C LEU A 331 -1.54 -24.24 -12.94
N ILE A 332 -0.31 -24.66 -13.23
CA ILE A 332 0.30 -25.89 -12.73
C ILE A 332 1.35 -25.52 -11.68
N ILE A 333 1.43 -26.30 -10.60
CA ILE A 333 2.53 -26.25 -9.65
C ILE A 333 3.29 -27.56 -9.81
N GLU A 334 4.47 -27.47 -10.42
CA GLU A 334 5.33 -28.63 -10.70
C GLU A 334 6.30 -28.82 -9.53
N VAL A 335 6.25 -29.97 -8.87
CA VAL A 335 6.99 -30.21 -7.63
C VAL A 335 8.17 -31.12 -7.92
N LYS A 336 9.38 -30.73 -7.51
CA LYS A 336 10.57 -31.58 -7.58
C LYS A 336 11.26 -31.71 -6.23
N PHE A 337 11.74 -32.92 -5.93
CA PHE A 337 12.55 -33.18 -4.74
C PHE A 337 14.02 -33.36 -5.12
N MET A 338 14.86 -32.36 -4.82
CA MET A 338 16.29 -32.40 -5.10
C MET A 338 17.07 -33.00 -3.91
N ARG A 339 17.69 -34.15 -4.13
CA ARG A 339 18.58 -34.82 -3.16
C ARG A 339 19.94 -34.15 -3.14
N ALA A 340 20.72 -34.43 -2.10
CA ALA A 340 22.11 -34.00 -2.02
C ALA A 340 23.01 -34.57 -3.13
N SER A 341 22.61 -35.67 -3.77
CA SER A 341 23.30 -36.29 -4.92
C SER A 341 22.97 -35.64 -6.26
N ASP A 342 21.84 -34.93 -6.34
CA ASP A 342 21.29 -34.47 -7.61
C ASP A 342 21.96 -33.15 -8.00
N LYS A 343 22.12 -32.92 -9.30
CA LYS A 343 22.65 -31.65 -9.79
C LYS A 343 21.49 -30.69 -10.08
N PRO A 344 21.64 -29.38 -9.81
CA PRO A 344 20.64 -28.38 -10.20
C PRO A 344 20.28 -28.43 -11.69
N GLN A 345 21.25 -28.78 -12.55
CA GLN A 345 21.01 -28.96 -13.98
C GLN A 345 19.96 -30.05 -14.26
N ASP A 346 19.99 -31.17 -13.54
CA ASP A 346 19.05 -32.28 -13.73
C ASP A 346 17.61 -31.82 -13.45
N MET A 347 17.41 -30.97 -12.44
CA MET A 347 16.12 -30.38 -12.11
C MET A 347 15.63 -29.42 -13.20
N ILE A 348 16.53 -28.59 -13.75
CA ILE A 348 16.19 -27.69 -14.86
C ILE A 348 15.76 -28.49 -16.09
N GLU A 349 16.49 -29.55 -16.44
CA GLU A 349 16.18 -30.41 -17.59
C GLU A 349 14.83 -31.12 -17.43
N GLN A 350 14.55 -31.67 -16.24
CA GLN A 350 13.27 -32.31 -15.94
C GLN A 350 12.11 -31.31 -16.06
N ILE A 351 12.19 -30.15 -15.38
CA ILE A 351 11.14 -29.13 -15.42
C ILE A 351 10.94 -28.59 -16.84
N ALA A 352 12.02 -28.41 -17.62
CA ALA A 352 11.92 -28.00 -19.01
C ALA A 352 11.16 -29.04 -19.86
N ALA A 353 11.46 -30.32 -19.69
CA ALA A 353 10.76 -31.40 -20.37
C ALA A 353 9.28 -31.41 -20.01
N ASP A 354 8.95 -31.37 -18.72
CA ASP A 354 7.58 -31.38 -18.20
C ASP A 354 6.79 -30.16 -18.72
N SER A 355 7.37 -28.96 -18.67
CA SER A 355 6.73 -27.73 -19.17
C SER A 355 6.35 -27.81 -20.66
N SER A 356 7.22 -28.41 -21.49
CA SER A 356 6.99 -28.54 -22.92
C SER A 356 5.82 -29.45 -23.26
N VAL A 357 5.58 -30.45 -22.39
CA VAL A 357 4.51 -31.44 -22.54
C VAL A 357 3.19 -30.91 -22.00
N TYR A 358 3.19 -30.17 -20.89
CA TYR A 358 1.96 -29.67 -20.28
C TYR A 358 1.34 -28.46 -21.00
N LEU A 359 2.16 -27.65 -21.68
CA LEU A 359 1.74 -26.40 -22.30
C LEU A 359 1.54 -26.49 -23.82
N VAL A 360 1.29 -27.71 -24.32
CA VAL A 360 0.97 -27.94 -25.73
C VAL A 360 -0.29 -27.20 -26.17
N ASN A 361 -0.43 -27.02 -27.49
CA ASN A 361 -1.61 -26.38 -28.06
C ASN A 361 -2.89 -27.15 -27.68
N GLY A 362 -3.89 -26.45 -27.15
CA GLY A 362 -5.11 -27.05 -26.59
C GLY A 362 -5.09 -27.28 -25.08
N SER A 363 -3.96 -27.09 -24.40
CA SER A 363 -3.92 -27.11 -22.93
C SER A 363 -4.74 -25.97 -22.33
N VAL A 364 -5.46 -26.29 -21.25
CA VAL A 364 -6.19 -25.31 -20.40
C VAL A 364 -5.25 -24.57 -19.46
N TYR A 365 -4.04 -25.09 -19.27
CA TYR A 365 -2.98 -24.51 -18.45
C TYR A 365 -2.07 -23.61 -19.29
N ARG A 366 -1.60 -22.52 -18.68
CA ARG A 366 -0.78 -21.47 -19.31
C ARG A 366 0.42 -21.06 -18.47
N HIS A 367 0.36 -21.33 -17.17
CA HIS A 367 1.36 -20.90 -16.21
C HIS A 367 1.86 -22.12 -15.43
N ILE A 368 3.16 -22.15 -15.17
CA ILE A 368 3.82 -23.12 -14.30
C ILE A 368 4.57 -22.36 -13.22
N ILE A 369 4.39 -22.77 -11.97
CA ILE A 369 5.32 -22.45 -10.89
C ILE A 369 6.09 -23.73 -10.56
N ALA A 370 7.42 -23.69 -10.71
CA ALA A 370 8.27 -24.79 -10.26
C ALA A 370 8.50 -24.67 -8.75
N PHE A 371 8.23 -25.72 -7.98
CA PHE A 371 8.52 -25.80 -6.56
C PHE A 371 9.55 -26.90 -6.31
N ILE A 372 10.75 -26.51 -5.89
CA ILE A 372 11.86 -27.42 -5.63
C ILE A 372 12.12 -27.48 -4.13
N TRP A 373 11.98 -28.67 -3.56
CA TRP A 373 12.48 -28.96 -2.23
C TRP A 373 13.94 -29.41 -2.32
N ASP A 374 14.85 -28.58 -1.80
CA ASP A 374 16.27 -28.88 -1.73
C ASP A 374 16.63 -29.53 -0.38
N ASP A 375 16.82 -30.85 -0.39
CA ASP A 375 17.16 -31.62 0.81
C ASP A 375 18.62 -31.46 1.26
N SER A 376 19.47 -30.90 0.39
CA SER A 376 20.91 -30.73 0.61
C SER A 376 21.25 -29.57 1.55
N ASN A 377 20.29 -28.66 1.82
CA ASN A 377 20.46 -27.45 2.62
C ASN A 377 21.57 -26.51 2.09
N LYS A 378 21.76 -26.45 0.75
CA LYS A 378 22.76 -25.61 0.08
C LYS A 378 22.07 -24.51 -0.75
N SER A 379 22.03 -23.29 -0.23
CA SER A 379 21.28 -22.19 -0.89
C SER A 379 22.06 -21.37 -1.93
N HIS A 380 23.38 -21.50 -2.02
CA HIS A 380 24.24 -20.64 -2.86
C HIS A 380 23.93 -20.66 -4.37
N GLU A 381 23.30 -21.72 -4.88
CA GLU A 381 22.95 -21.86 -6.31
C GLU A 381 21.46 -21.55 -6.59
N HIS A 382 20.66 -21.29 -5.56
CA HIS A 382 19.20 -21.14 -5.69
C HIS A 382 18.81 -19.95 -6.56
N ASP A 383 19.45 -18.80 -6.39
CA ASP A 383 19.10 -17.62 -7.18
C ASP A 383 19.43 -17.80 -8.67
N THR A 384 20.58 -18.39 -8.97
CA THR A 384 20.97 -18.72 -10.35
C THR A 384 19.99 -19.70 -10.98
N MET A 385 19.63 -20.76 -10.26
CA MET A 385 18.68 -21.77 -10.73
C MET A 385 17.27 -21.20 -10.94
N ARG A 386 16.78 -20.39 -9.98
CA ARG A 386 15.50 -19.69 -10.10
C ARG A 386 15.46 -18.82 -11.35
N ASN A 387 16.50 -18.03 -11.57
CA ASN A 387 16.59 -17.14 -12.74
C ASN A 387 16.66 -17.92 -14.06
N GLY A 388 17.30 -19.09 -14.08
CA GLY A 388 17.32 -19.97 -15.25
C GLY A 388 15.94 -20.56 -15.56
N LEU A 389 15.25 -21.10 -14.55
CA LEU A 389 13.91 -21.67 -14.73
C LEU A 389 12.89 -20.65 -15.25
N ARG A 390 12.93 -19.41 -14.76
CA ARG A 390 12.03 -18.33 -15.21
C ARG A 390 12.23 -17.89 -16.66
N GLN A 391 13.32 -18.32 -17.31
CA GLN A 391 13.53 -18.07 -18.74
C GLN A 391 12.84 -19.13 -19.62
N LEU A 392 12.39 -20.25 -19.05
CA LEU A 392 11.71 -21.31 -19.80
C LEU A 392 10.26 -20.91 -20.11
N PRO A 393 9.73 -21.27 -21.30
CA PRO A 393 8.37 -20.90 -21.70
C PRO A 393 7.30 -21.36 -20.70
N GLY A 394 6.44 -20.44 -20.29
CA GLY A 394 5.32 -20.72 -19.40
C GLY A 394 5.67 -20.84 -17.92
N ILE A 395 6.96 -20.89 -17.56
CA ILE A 395 7.40 -20.82 -16.16
C ILE A 395 7.42 -19.36 -15.73
N ILE A 396 6.50 -19.01 -14.83
CA ILE A 396 6.33 -17.65 -14.36
C ILE A 396 7.14 -17.36 -13.09
N ASP A 397 7.39 -18.39 -12.28
CA ASP A 397 8.19 -18.31 -11.07
C ASP A 397 8.78 -19.68 -10.69
N ALA A 398 9.84 -19.65 -9.88
CA ALA A 398 10.47 -20.83 -9.30
C ALA A 398 10.78 -20.62 -7.81
N VAL A 399 10.20 -21.49 -6.99
CA VAL A 399 10.35 -21.48 -5.53
C VAL A 399 11.30 -22.61 -5.18
N ILE A 400 12.47 -22.27 -4.65
CA ILE A 400 13.46 -23.24 -4.19
C ILE A 400 13.57 -23.10 -2.68
N MET A 401 13.22 -24.17 -1.97
CA MET A 401 13.19 -24.20 -0.52
C MET A 401 14.23 -25.20 -0.01
N SER A 402 15.26 -24.72 0.67
CA SER A 402 16.16 -25.58 1.45
C SER A 402 15.40 -26.25 2.59
N ARG A 403 15.65 -27.54 2.83
CA ARG A 403 15.21 -28.23 4.05
C ARG A 403 15.63 -27.41 5.27
N PRO A 404 14.68 -26.98 6.12
CA PRO A 404 14.99 -26.26 7.36
C PRO A 404 16.04 -26.98 8.23
N GLY A 405 17.01 -26.23 8.76
CA GLY A 405 18.14 -26.79 9.51
C GLY A 405 17.76 -27.55 10.79
N ASN A 406 16.58 -27.27 11.37
CA ASN A 406 16.06 -28.00 12.53
C ASN A 406 15.58 -29.44 12.20
N LEU A 407 15.31 -29.75 10.92
CA LEU A 407 14.90 -31.07 10.45
C LEU A 407 16.12 -31.97 10.21
N THR A 408 16.99 -32.15 11.21
CA THR A 408 18.25 -32.92 11.06
C THR A 408 17.96 -34.39 10.71
N ARG A 409 18.42 -34.84 9.54
CA ARG A 409 18.43 -36.27 9.20
C ARG A 409 19.44 -37.00 10.09
N GLN A 410 19.08 -38.20 10.56
CA GLN A 410 20.09 -39.11 11.13
C GLN A 410 20.96 -39.59 9.97
N SER A 411 22.28 -39.42 10.09
CA SER A 411 23.23 -39.99 9.14
C SER A 411 23.04 -41.51 9.11
N SER A 412 22.64 -42.04 7.96
CA SER A 412 22.55 -43.47 7.68
C SER A 412 23.94 -44.09 7.61
#